data_AF-A0A4P0YEW2-F1
#
_entry.id   AF-A0A4P0YEW2-F1
#
_cell.length_a   1.000
_cell.length_b   1.000
_cell.length_c   1.000
_cell.angle_alpha   90.00
_cell.angle_beta   90.00
_cell.angle_gamma   90.00
#
_symmetry.space_group_name_H-M   'P 1'
#
loop_
_entity.id
_entity.type
_entity.pdbx_description
1 polymer ?
#
loop_
_entity_poly.entity_id
_entity_poly.type
_entity_poly.pdbx_seq_one_letter_code
_entity_poly.pdbx_strand_id
1 'polypeptide(L)'
;MIALVSTQQTGVVREDDWDGFGQRLTGSGTTRFTGARVETEHVYDFAQRFRYQTAFYQHVLLATLAGIGLAVERDAAQGVKHRSRMYSHGNAAVPRDDAQVLQVVGQISSWAWATRAAVLQAAESLQQAYVAHVSDDEALIALRNQLAEVEAAQAQVIASDWIPRAATELFNALGASDTRTRLALDRHWRNARTVASHNPVIYKARNIGNWLVNGEAPTFIWQIGNGEKTAG
;
A
#
# COMPACT_ATOMS: atom_id res chain seq x y z
N MET A 1 -18.31 -2.29 -18.61
CA MET A 1 -18.82 -3.60 -18.15
C MET A 1 -17.74 -4.34 -17.37
N ILE A 2 -18.13 -5.22 -16.46
CA ILE A 2 -17.29 -6.14 -15.69
C ILE A 2 -17.88 -7.53 -15.86
N ALA A 3 -17.03 -8.56 -15.93
CA ALA A 3 -17.45 -9.95 -16.01
C ALA A 3 -16.86 -10.76 -14.86
N LEU A 4 -17.64 -11.67 -14.29
CA LEU A 4 -17.14 -12.73 -13.41
C LEU A 4 -17.07 -14.03 -14.21
N VAL A 5 -15.91 -14.68 -14.14
CA VAL A 5 -15.62 -15.86 -14.95
C VAL A 5 -15.02 -16.95 -14.07
N SER A 6 -15.52 -18.18 -14.20
CA SER A 6 -14.98 -19.31 -13.45
C SER A 6 -13.55 -19.59 -13.88
N THR A 7 -12.63 -19.69 -12.92
CA THR A 7 -11.23 -20.06 -13.15
C THR A 7 -11.04 -21.56 -13.39
N GLN A 8 -12.09 -22.37 -13.26
CA GLN A 8 -12.04 -23.82 -13.49
C GLN A 8 -12.31 -24.22 -14.94
N GLN A 9 -12.70 -23.27 -15.80
CA GLN A 9 -12.98 -23.56 -17.21
C GLN A 9 -11.69 -23.57 -18.04
N THR A 10 -11.69 -24.39 -19.10
CA THR A 10 -10.53 -24.56 -19.99
C THR A 10 -10.12 -23.28 -20.73
N GLY A 11 -11.05 -22.35 -20.95
CA GLY A 11 -10.78 -21.06 -21.59
C GLY A 11 -10.06 -20.03 -20.70
N VAL A 12 -9.83 -20.34 -19.42
CA VAL A 12 -9.15 -19.47 -18.45
C VAL A 12 -7.89 -20.15 -17.96
N VAL A 13 -6.72 -19.60 -18.31
CA VAL A 13 -5.42 -20.12 -17.88
C VAL A 13 -4.76 -19.08 -16.98
N ARG A 14 -4.39 -19.49 -15.76
CA ARG A 14 -3.63 -18.67 -14.81
C ARG A 14 -2.18 -19.15 -14.81
N GLU A 15 -1.28 -18.27 -15.22
CA GLU A 15 0.16 -18.56 -15.26
C GLU A 15 0.78 -18.21 -13.91
N ASP A 16 1.71 -19.05 -13.46
CA ASP A 16 2.51 -18.80 -12.24
C ASP A 16 3.82 -18.11 -12.62
N ASP A 17 3.69 -16.93 -13.25
CA ASP A 17 4.79 -16.17 -13.85
C ASP A 17 5.09 -14.85 -13.11
N TRP A 18 4.55 -14.67 -11.89
CA TRP A 18 4.87 -13.51 -11.06
C TRP A 18 6.30 -13.59 -10.51
N ASP A 19 7.16 -12.68 -10.97
CA ASP A 19 8.60 -12.64 -10.65
C ASP A 19 9.02 -11.43 -9.80
N GLY A 20 8.06 -10.70 -9.22
CA GLY A 20 8.33 -9.54 -8.37
C GLY A 20 9.19 -9.83 -7.14
N PHE A 21 10.06 -8.89 -6.76
CA PHE A 21 10.98 -9.07 -5.62
C PHE A 21 10.29 -9.08 -4.25
N GLY A 22 9.10 -8.48 -4.14
CA GLY A 22 8.24 -8.51 -2.97
C GLY A 22 6.84 -9.00 -3.33
N GLN A 23 5.99 -9.21 -2.31
CA GLN A 23 4.64 -9.76 -2.50
C GLN A 23 4.65 -11.06 -3.32
N ARG A 24 5.64 -11.92 -3.09
CA ARG A 24 5.95 -13.09 -3.94
C ARG A 24 4.87 -14.17 -3.98
N LEU A 25 3.89 -14.12 -3.08
CA LEU A 25 2.85 -15.13 -2.90
C LEU A 25 1.44 -14.60 -3.21
N THR A 26 1.32 -13.47 -3.90
CA THR A 26 0.01 -12.86 -4.21
C THR A 26 -0.68 -13.46 -5.42
N GLY A 27 0.04 -14.24 -6.24
CA GLY A 27 -0.50 -14.79 -7.49
C GLY A 27 -0.82 -13.70 -8.52
N SER A 28 -0.02 -12.63 -8.56
CA SER A 28 -0.19 -11.47 -9.45
C SER A 28 0.32 -11.71 -10.89
N GLY A 29 0.34 -12.98 -11.32
CA GLY A 29 0.79 -13.39 -12.64
C GLY A 29 -0.25 -13.16 -13.73
N THR A 30 0.09 -13.57 -14.94
CA THR A 30 -0.73 -13.45 -16.13
C THR A 30 -1.96 -14.35 -16.04
N THR A 31 -3.13 -13.82 -16.42
CA THR A 31 -4.32 -14.62 -16.70
C THR A 31 -4.69 -14.47 -18.17
N ARG A 32 -4.69 -15.58 -18.92
CA ARG A 32 -5.07 -15.62 -20.34
C ARG A 32 -6.50 -16.13 -20.50
N PHE A 33 -7.27 -15.43 -21.32
CA PHE A 33 -8.64 -15.78 -21.68
C PHE A 33 -8.66 -16.18 -23.16
N THR A 34 -8.96 -17.44 -23.48
CA THR A 34 -9.07 -17.96 -24.86
C THR A 34 -10.41 -18.66 -25.02
N GLY A 35 -11.38 -18.01 -25.66
CA GLY A 35 -12.74 -18.56 -25.78
C GLY A 35 -13.43 -18.80 -24.43
N ALA A 36 -13.02 -18.07 -23.38
CA ALA A 36 -13.63 -18.14 -22.06
C ALA A 36 -15.11 -17.73 -22.14
N ARG A 37 -15.98 -18.54 -21.56
CA ARG A 37 -17.41 -18.31 -21.48
C ARG A 37 -17.76 -17.56 -20.20
N VAL A 38 -18.67 -16.61 -20.33
CA VAL A 38 -19.25 -15.85 -19.23
C VAL A 38 -20.76 -15.96 -19.36
N GLU A 39 -21.42 -16.44 -18.30
CA GLU A 39 -22.88 -16.49 -18.24
C GLU A 39 -23.45 -15.07 -18.14
N THR A 40 -24.62 -14.82 -18.72
CA THR A 40 -25.19 -13.46 -18.81
C THR A 40 -25.39 -12.83 -17.43
N GLU A 41 -25.78 -13.62 -16.42
CA GLU A 41 -25.95 -13.19 -15.02
C GLU A 41 -24.63 -12.74 -14.34
N HIS A 42 -23.49 -13.08 -14.92
CA HIS A 42 -22.16 -12.70 -14.44
C HIS A 42 -21.57 -11.51 -15.19
N VAL A 43 -22.36 -10.86 -16.06
CA VAL A 43 -21.99 -9.61 -16.73
C VAL A 43 -22.68 -8.46 -16.02
N TYR A 44 -21.86 -7.54 -15.48
CA TYR A 44 -22.31 -6.39 -14.73
C TYR A 44 -21.97 -5.10 -15.47
N ASP A 45 -22.85 -4.11 -15.38
CA ASP A 45 -22.46 -2.76 -15.79
C ASP A 45 -21.42 -2.22 -14.80
N PHE A 46 -20.35 -1.63 -15.33
CA PHE A 46 -19.36 -0.96 -14.50
C PHE A 46 -19.99 0.22 -13.75
N ALA A 47 -21.01 0.88 -14.33
CA ALA A 47 -21.74 1.97 -13.71
C ALA A 47 -22.53 1.57 -12.46
N GLN A 48 -22.87 0.28 -12.31
CA GLN A 48 -23.57 -0.26 -11.13
C GLN A 48 -22.62 -0.56 -9.96
N ARG A 49 -21.31 -0.41 -10.15
CA ARG A 49 -20.34 -0.65 -9.08
C ARG A 49 -20.35 0.52 -8.10
N PHE A 50 -19.96 0.22 -6.87
CA PHE A 50 -19.83 1.23 -5.83
C PHE A 50 -18.83 2.33 -6.23
N ARG A 51 -19.24 3.58 -6.09
CA ARG A 51 -18.48 4.75 -6.58
C ARG A 51 -17.17 4.98 -5.82
N TYR A 52 -17.07 4.48 -4.58
CA TYR A 52 -15.90 4.61 -3.71
C TYR A 52 -14.84 3.52 -3.98
N GLN A 53 -14.98 2.76 -5.06
CA GLN A 53 -14.17 1.56 -5.33
C GLN A 53 -12.66 1.79 -5.40
N THR A 54 -12.22 2.91 -5.95
CA THR A 54 -10.80 3.21 -6.11
C THR A 54 -10.14 3.49 -4.75
N ALA A 55 -10.82 4.27 -3.91
CA ALA A 55 -10.43 4.49 -2.52
C ALA A 55 -10.43 3.17 -1.72
N PHE A 56 -11.43 2.31 -1.92
CA PHE A 56 -11.49 0.99 -1.28
C PHE A 56 -10.30 0.10 -1.66
N TYR A 57 -9.98 -0.04 -2.96
CA TYR A 57 -8.83 -0.83 -3.41
C TYR A 57 -7.51 -0.27 -2.89
N GLN A 58 -7.35 1.06 -2.94
CA GLN A 58 -6.17 1.71 -2.40
C GLN A 58 -6.05 1.47 -0.89
N HIS A 59 -7.16 1.45 -0.16
CA HIS A 59 -7.19 1.20 1.27
C HIS A 59 -6.65 -0.19 1.64
N VAL A 60 -6.89 -1.23 0.82
CA VAL A 60 -6.31 -2.57 1.04
C VAL A 60 -4.78 -2.53 0.96
N LEU A 61 -4.23 -1.77 0.01
CA LEU A 61 -2.77 -1.58 -0.12
C LEU A 61 -2.21 -0.79 1.07
N LEU A 62 -2.94 0.24 1.53
CA LEU A 62 -2.57 1.03 2.71
C LEU A 62 -2.55 0.19 3.99
N ALA A 63 -3.58 -0.63 4.22
CA ALA A 63 -3.62 -1.55 5.34
C ALA A 63 -2.45 -2.55 5.31
N THR A 64 -2.08 -3.02 4.11
CA THR A 64 -0.90 -3.88 3.92
C THR A 64 0.39 -3.17 4.31
N LEU A 65 0.59 -1.91 3.89
CA LEU A 65 1.76 -1.10 4.27
C LEU A 65 1.82 -0.84 5.78
N ALA A 66 0.69 -0.52 6.41
CA ALA A 66 0.61 -0.33 7.86
C ALA A 66 0.99 -1.63 8.60
N GLY A 67 0.50 -2.79 8.14
CA GLY A 67 0.87 -4.09 8.69
C GLY A 67 2.37 -4.40 8.56
N ILE A 68 2.98 -4.06 7.43
CA ILE A 68 4.44 -4.17 7.25
C ILE A 68 5.17 -3.24 8.23
N GLY A 69 4.71 -2.00 8.40
CA GLY A 69 5.27 -1.05 9.37
C GLY A 69 5.29 -1.60 10.80
N LEU A 70 4.18 -2.17 11.25
CA LEU A 70 4.08 -2.82 12.57
C LEU A 70 5.05 -4.01 12.69
N ALA A 71 5.24 -4.78 11.61
CA ALA A 71 6.19 -5.89 11.61
C ALA A 71 7.65 -5.42 11.67
N VAL A 72 7.98 -4.32 10.99
CA VAL A 72 9.31 -3.67 11.06
C VAL A 72 9.58 -3.18 12.48
N GLU A 73 8.66 -2.44 13.09
CA GLU A 73 8.78 -1.96 14.46
C GLU A 73 9.03 -3.11 15.45
N ARG A 74 8.20 -4.15 15.37
CA ARG A 74 8.34 -5.35 16.21
C ARG A 74 9.71 -6.00 16.02
N ASP A 75 10.11 -6.25 14.78
CA ASP A 75 11.35 -6.97 14.50
C ASP A 75 12.59 -6.13 14.89
N ALA A 76 12.55 -4.80 14.73
CA ALA A 76 13.60 -3.90 15.23
C ALA A 76 13.71 -3.96 16.77
N ALA A 77 12.59 -3.77 17.48
CA ALA A 77 12.59 -3.75 18.94
C ALA A 77 13.03 -5.11 19.52
N GLN A 78 12.52 -6.21 18.98
CA GLN A 78 12.91 -7.55 19.43
C GLN A 78 14.36 -7.88 19.09
N GLY A 79 14.84 -7.48 17.90
CA GLY A 79 16.23 -7.68 17.51
C GLY A 79 17.20 -6.95 18.45
N VAL A 80 16.92 -5.68 18.76
CA VAL A 80 17.72 -4.88 19.70
C VAL A 80 17.68 -5.49 21.10
N LYS A 81 16.50 -5.88 21.61
CA LYS A 81 16.33 -6.45 22.95
C LYS A 81 17.17 -7.71 23.20
N HIS A 82 17.28 -8.59 22.20
CA HIS A 82 17.99 -9.87 22.32
C HIS A 82 19.46 -9.77 21.95
N ARG A 83 19.92 -8.62 21.44
CA ARG A 83 21.30 -8.45 21.00
C ARG A 83 22.21 -8.14 22.19
N SER A 84 23.30 -8.90 22.29
CA SER A 84 24.34 -8.70 23.31
C SER A 84 25.63 -8.07 22.75
N ARG A 85 25.89 -8.18 21.44
CA ARG A 85 27.12 -7.67 20.82
C ARG A 85 26.97 -6.20 20.44
N MET A 86 27.91 -5.38 20.92
CA MET A 86 28.01 -3.95 20.66
C MET A 86 29.36 -3.59 20.02
N TYR A 87 29.43 -2.43 19.33
CA TYR A 87 30.68 -1.86 18.83
C TYR A 87 31.46 -1.17 19.95
N SER A 88 32.79 -1.18 19.86
CA SER A 88 33.66 -0.59 20.90
C SER A 88 33.50 0.94 21.05
N HIS A 89 32.94 1.60 20.04
CA HIS A 89 32.64 3.02 20.02
C HIS A 89 31.14 3.32 20.25
N GLY A 90 30.37 2.34 20.74
CA GLY A 90 28.99 2.56 21.18
C GLY A 90 28.94 3.30 22.52
N ASN A 91 27.77 3.81 22.89
CA ASN A 91 27.56 4.58 24.13
C ASN A 91 27.16 3.70 25.32
N ALA A 92 27.02 2.38 25.13
CA ALA A 92 26.61 1.45 26.17
C ALA A 92 27.26 0.08 26.01
N ALA A 93 27.18 -0.74 27.06
CA ALA A 93 27.68 -2.12 27.04
C ALA A 93 26.86 -3.04 26.11
N VAL A 94 25.57 -2.76 25.95
CA VAL A 94 24.64 -3.54 25.10
C VAL A 94 23.70 -2.61 24.30
N PRO A 95 23.24 -3.03 23.10
CA PRO A 95 22.42 -2.20 22.20
C PRO A 95 21.12 -1.67 22.79
N ARG A 96 20.46 -2.43 23.65
CA ARG A 96 19.21 -2.01 24.30
C ARG A 96 19.37 -0.82 25.26
N ASP A 97 20.61 -0.52 25.68
CA ASP A 97 20.93 0.57 26.59
C ASP A 97 21.62 1.75 25.85
N ASP A 98 21.83 1.63 24.54
CA ASP A 98 22.50 2.66 23.73
C ASP A 98 21.50 3.69 23.20
N ALA A 99 21.72 4.96 23.53
CA ALA A 99 20.83 6.06 23.17
C ALA A 99 20.60 6.20 21.65
N GLN A 100 21.63 5.96 20.82
CA GLN A 100 21.51 6.09 19.37
C GLN A 100 20.76 4.90 18.76
N VAL A 101 20.94 3.69 19.31
CA VAL A 101 20.15 2.52 18.90
C VAL A 101 18.69 2.70 19.27
N LEU A 102 18.41 3.15 20.50
CA LEU A 102 17.05 3.44 20.96
C LEU A 102 16.38 4.55 20.14
N GLN A 103 17.13 5.57 19.72
CA GLN A 103 16.64 6.60 18.82
C GLN A 103 16.14 6.02 17.49
N VAL A 104 16.88 5.09 16.86
CA VAL A 104 16.45 4.44 15.62
C VAL A 104 15.13 3.69 15.80
N VAL A 105 15.00 2.93 16.89
CA VAL A 105 13.75 2.19 17.20
C VAL A 105 12.58 3.15 17.43
N GLY A 106 12.79 4.23 18.19
CA GLY A 106 11.76 5.26 18.41
C GLY A 106 11.34 5.97 17.13
N GLN A 107 12.28 6.22 16.21
CA GLN A 107 11.99 6.82 14.92
C GLN A 107 11.16 5.87 14.02
N ILE A 108 11.50 4.58 13.97
CA ILE A 108 10.74 3.54 13.26
C ILE A 108 9.32 3.46 13.82
N SER A 109 9.16 3.40 15.14
CA SER A 109 7.86 3.38 15.81
C SER A 109 7.02 4.61 15.44
N SER A 110 7.63 5.80 15.42
CA SER A 110 6.94 7.05 15.06
C SER A 110 6.41 7.03 13.62
N TRP A 111 7.21 6.54 12.67
CA TRP A 111 6.78 6.39 11.27
C TRP A 111 5.67 5.35 11.10
N ALA A 112 5.78 4.20 11.78
CA ALA A 112 4.75 3.16 11.75
C ALA A 112 3.44 3.65 12.37
N TRP A 113 3.51 4.33 13.52
CA TRP A 113 2.37 4.91 14.20
C TRP A 113 1.64 5.92 13.31
N ALA A 114 2.38 6.87 12.74
CA ALA A 114 1.78 7.94 11.94
C ALA A 114 1.25 7.42 10.60
N THR A 115 1.89 6.41 10.00
CA THR A 115 1.32 5.67 8.86
C THR A 115 -0.01 5.03 9.25
N ARG A 116 -0.06 4.28 10.36
CA ARG A 116 -1.30 3.64 10.84
C ARG A 116 -2.40 4.67 11.10
N ALA A 117 -2.07 5.81 11.70
CA ALA A 117 -3.04 6.88 11.94
C ALA A 117 -3.62 7.42 10.63
N ALA A 118 -2.78 7.67 9.62
CA ALA A 118 -3.22 8.09 8.30
C ALA A 118 -4.11 7.04 7.61
N VAL A 119 -3.78 5.75 7.74
CA VAL A 119 -4.61 4.67 7.20
C VAL A 119 -5.98 4.62 7.88
N LEU A 120 -6.04 4.73 9.21
CA LEU A 120 -7.31 4.76 9.95
C LEU A 120 -8.18 5.96 9.56
N GLN A 121 -7.57 7.14 9.38
CA GLN A 121 -8.27 8.33 8.90
C GLN A 121 -8.87 8.10 7.49
N ALA A 122 -8.09 7.55 6.56
CA ALA A 122 -8.60 7.20 5.24
C ALA A 122 -9.72 6.14 5.29
N ALA A 123 -9.68 5.23 6.27
CA ALA A 123 -10.75 4.25 6.51
C ALA A 123 -12.07 4.92 6.93
N GLU A 124 -12.00 5.94 7.78
CA GLU A 124 -13.17 6.70 8.22
C GLU A 124 -13.81 7.44 7.04
N SER A 125 -13.02 8.12 6.21
CA SER A 125 -13.57 8.77 5.01
C SER A 125 -14.17 7.79 4.01
N LEU A 126 -13.57 6.61 3.86
CA LEU A 126 -14.13 5.52 3.08
C LEU A 126 -15.46 5.01 3.66
N GLN A 127 -15.55 4.88 4.98
CA GLN A 127 -16.79 4.51 5.67
C GLN A 127 -17.90 5.55 5.43
N GLN A 128 -17.57 6.83 5.45
CA GLN A 128 -18.52 7.90 5.16
C GLN A 128 -18.99 7.86 3.70
N ALA A 129 -18.11 7.55 2.75
CA ALA A 129 -18.49 7.34 1.36
C ALA A 129 -19.40 6.11 1.18
N TYR A 130 -19.15 5.03 1.92
CA TYR A 130 -20.03 3.86 1.96
C TYR A 130 -21.42 4.20 2.49
N VAL A 131 -21.51 4.91 3.62
CA VAL A 131 -22.81 5.32 4.21
C VAL A 131 -23.57 6.26 3.27
N ALA A 132 -22.89 7.22 2.65
CA ALA A 132 -23.51 8.14 1.71
C ALA A 132 -24.00 7.47 0.42
N HIS A 133 -23.45 6.30 0.05
CA HIS A 133 -23.74 5.62 -1.22
C HIS A 133 -25.23 5.28 -1.42
N VAL A 134 -25.98 5.11 -0.34
CA VAL A 134 -27.43 4.82 -0.37
C VAL A 134 -28.32 6.06 -0.22
N SER A 135 -27.73 7.26 -0.21
CA SER A 135 -28.43 8.53 -0.15
C SER A 135 -29.09 8.87 -1.50
N ASP A 136 -30.17 9.65 -1.47
CA ASP A 136 -30.75 10.28 -2.67
C ASP A 136 -30.07 11.63 -3.03
N ASP A 137 -29.16 12.10 -2.18
CA ASP A 137 -28.38 13.33 -2.40
C ASP A 137 -27.09 13.03 -3.21
N GLU A 138 -27.17 13.26 -4.51
CA GLU A 138 -26.06 13.08 -5.45
C GLU A 138 -24.85 14.00 -5.14
N ALA A 139 -25.08 15.21 -4.62
CA ALA A 139 -23.99 16.11 -4.26
C ALA A 139 -23.22 15.59 -3.03
N LEU A 140 -23.94 15.05 -2.05
CA LEU A 140 -23.34 14.39 -0.89
C LEU A 140 -22.53 13.17 -1.30
N ILE A 141 -23.07 12.32 -2.19
CA ILE A 141 -22.35 11.15 -2.71
C ILE A 141 -21.05 11.59 -3.37
N ALA A 142 -21.11 12.54 -4.32
CA ALA A 142 -19.94 13.02 -5.03
C ALA A 142 -18.87 13.55 -4.08
N LEU A 143 -19.25 14.41 -3.12
CA LEU A 143 -18.33 14.97 -2.14
C LEU A 143 -17.64 13.90 -1.29
N ARG A 144 -18.38 12.91 -0.77
CA ARG A 144 -17.79 11.86 0.07
C ARG A 144 -16.86 10.94 -0.70
N ASN A 145 -17.16 10.66 -1.97
CA ASN A 145 -16.26 9.88 -2.83
C ASN A 145 -14.96 10.64 -3.12
N GLN A 146 -15.04 11.95 -3.40
CA GLN A 146 -13.87 12.80 -3.62
C GLN A 146 -12.98 12.87 -2.37
N LEU A 147 -13.58 13.08 -1.19
CA LEU A 147 -12.85 13.10 0.08
C LEU A 147 -12.16 11.77 0.37
N ALA A 148 -12.86 10.64 0.19
CA ALA A 148 -12.28 9.31 0.37
C ALA A 148 -11.06 9.07 -0.55
N GLU A 149 -11.12 9.53 -1.80
CA GLU A 149 -10.01 9.41 -2.75
C GLU A 149 -8.82 10.33 -2.37
N VAL A 150 -9.08 11.57 -1.94
CA VAL A 150 -8.04 12.51 -1.50
C VAL A 150 -7.34 11.99 -0.24
N GLU A 151 -8.08 11.52 0.76
CA GLU A 151 -7.49 11.03 2.01
C GLU A 151 -6.77 9.69 1.81
N ALA A 152 -7.28 8.80 0.95
CA ALA A 152 -6.54 7.62 0.53
C ALA A 152 -5.22 7.99 -0.17
N ALA A 153 -5.21 9.02 -1.02
CA ALA A 153 -4.01 9.53 -1.66
C ALA A 153 -3.01 10.11 -0.63
N GLN A 154 -3.47 10.88 0.36
CA GLN A 154 -2.62 11.43 1.42
C GLN A 154 -1.96 10.31 2.23
N ALA A 155 -2.75 9.33 2.67
CA ALA A 155 -2.24 8.15 3.36
C ALA A 155 -1.24 7.38 2.49
N GLN A 156 -1.47 7.30 1.17
CA GLN A 156 -0.56 6.63 0.25
C GLN A 156 0.78 7.35 0.12
N VAL A 157 0.79 8.69 0.03
CA VAL A 157 2.03 9.47 0.00
C VAL A 157 2.87 9.21 1.25
N ILE A 158 2.23 9.21 2.42
CA ILE A 158 2.88 8.93 3.71
C ILE A 158 3.43 7.49 3.75
N ALA A 159 2.56 6.50 3.53
CA ALA A 159 2.90 5.09 3.68
C ALA A 159 3.97 4.62 2.68
N SER A 160 3.95 5.17 1.46
CA SER A 160 4.88 4.80 0.38
C SER A 160 6.31 5.30 0.61
N ASP A 161 6.50 6.33 1.44
CA ASP A 161 7.81 6.83 1.83
C ASP A 161 8.27 6.20 3.16
N TRP A 162 7.44 6.30 4.19
CA TRP A 162 7.85 5.99 5.56
C TRP A 162 8.04 4.51 5.84
N ILE A 163 7.25 3.62 5.23
CA ILE A 163 7.38 2.18 5.51
C ILE A 163 8.63 1.57 4.85
N PRO A 164 8.95 1.86 3.57
CA PRO A 164 10.24 1.47 3.01
C PRO A 164 11.42 2.09 3.75
N ARG A 165 11.32 3.35 4.18
CA ARG A 165 12.35 4.00 4.99
C ARG A 165 12.55 3.28 6.32
N ALA A 166 11.48 3.00 7.07
CA ALA A 166 11.55 2.26 8.32
C ALA A 166 12.21 0.88 8.14
N ALA A 167 11.84 0.15 7.08
CA ALA A 167 12.43 -1.15 6.78
C ALA A 167 13.93 -1.07 6.44
N THR A 168 14.38 0.05 5.89
CA THR A 168 15.81 0.31 5.62
C THR A 168 16.54 0.66 6.93
N GLU A 169 15.97 1.58 7.71
CA GLU A 169 16.54 2.08 8.97
C GLU A 169 16.62 1.01 10.07
N LEU A 170 15.79 -0.04 9.98
CA LEU A 170 15.88 -1.21 10.84
C LEU A 170 17.30 -1.80 10.89
N PHE A 171 18.06 -1.75 9.79
CA PHE A 171 19.44 -2.23 9.77
C PHE A 171 20.43 -1.32 10.49
N ASN A 172 20.10 -0.04 10.73
CA ASN A 172 20.92 0.85 11.54
C ASN A 172 20.83 0.51 13.04
N ALA A 173 19.71 -0.06 13.49
CA ALA A 173 19.57 -0.57 14.87
C ALA A 173 20.20 -1.96 15.07
N LEU A 174 20.20 -2.79 14.02
CA LEU A 174 20.57 -4.21 14.11
C LEU A 174 21.98 -4.53 13.58
N GLY A 175 22.49 -3.72 12.67
CA GLY A 175 23.82 -3.86 12.08
C GLY A 175 23.99 -5.05 11.11
N ALA A 176 25.22 -5.21 10.61
CA ALA A 176 25.53 -6.12 9.49
C ALA A 176 25.17 -7.60 9.73
N SER A 177 25.22 -8.09 10.97
CA SER A 177 24.89 -9.51 11.26
C SER A 177 23.44 -9.87 10.97
N ASP A 178 22.57 -8.87 10.87
CA ASP A 178 21.13 -9.08 10.69
C ASP A 178 20.74 -9.04 9.20
N THR A 179 21.72 -8.86 8.31
CA THR A 179 21.58 -9.03 6.84
C THR A 179 21.58 -10.50 6.39
N ARG A 180 21.68 -11.45 7.31
CA ARG A 180 21.69 -12.89 6.99
C ARG A 180 20.36 -13.32 6.36
N THR A 181 20.44 -14.05 5.25
CA THR A 181 19.28 -14.57 4.51
C THR A 181 18.29 -15.36 5.37
N ARG A 182 18.78 -16.11 6.36
CA ARG A 182 17.92 -16.86 7.32
C ARG A 182 16.98 -15.99 8.15
N LEU A 183 17.30 -14.70 8.35
CA LEU A 183 16.46 -13.75 9.09
C LEU A 183 15.44 -13.08 8.16
N ALA A 184 15.77 -13.00 6.87
CA ALA A 184 14.94 -12.47 5.80
C ALA A 184 14.35 -11.08 6.12
N LEU A 185 15.05 -10.20 6.85
CA LEU A 185 14.52 -8.89 7.28
C LEU A 185 14.31 -7.93 6.11
N ASP A 186 15.07 -8.12 5.02
CA ASP A 186 14.91 -7.44 3.74
C ASP A 186 13.51 -7.66 3.11
N ARG A 187 12.79 -8.72 3.53
CA ARG A 187 11.40 -8.97 3.08
C ARG A 187 10.47 -7.80 3.37
N HIS A 188 10.70 -7.07 4.47
CA HIS A 188 9.87 -5.93 4.85
C HIS A 188 9.97 -4.83 3.80
N TRP A 189 11.20 -4.45 3.45
CA TRP A 189 11.46 -3.44 2.43
C TRP A 189 10.95 -3.90 1.07
N ARG A 190 11.29 -5.13 0.65
CA ARG A 190 10.87 -5.69 -0.64
C ARG A 190 9.36 -5.69 -0.79
N ASN A 191 8.64 -6.15 0.24
CA ASN A 191 7.18 -6.17 0.23
C ASN A 191 6.59 -4.75 0.24
N ALA A 192 7.10 -3.85 1.08
CA ALA A 192 6.60 -2.47 1.15
C ALA A 192 6.83 -1.71 -0.16
N ARG A 193 8.03 -1.80 -0.74
CA ARG A 193 8.37 -1.17 -2.01
C ARG A 193 7.53 -1.72 -3.16
N THR A 194 7.22 -3.01 -3.16
CA THR A 194 6.32 -3.61 -4.16
C THR A 194 4.91 -3.04 -4.04
N VAL A 195 4.31 -3.03 -2.83
CA VAL A 195 2.96 -2.46 -2.62
C VAL A 195 2.91 -0.97 -2.96
N ALA A 196 3.91 -0.20 -2.53
CA ALA A 196 4.01 1.23 -2.78
C ALA A 196 4.16 1.60 -4.28
N SER A 197 4.46 0.61 -5.14
CA SER A 197 4.66 0.83 -6.58
C SER A 197 3.43 0.50 -7.41
N HIS A 198 2.34 -0.01 -6.81
CA HIS A 198 1.13 -0.38 -7.55
C HIS A 198 0.54 0.80 -8.34
N ASN A 199 0.47 1.98 -7.72
CA ASN A 199 -0.02 3.21 -8.33
C ASN A 199 1.07 4.29 -8.18
N PRO A 200 1.44 5.04 -9.23
CA PRO A 200 2.51 6.03 -9.12
C PRO A 200 2.15 7.13 -8.11
N VAL A 201 2.86 7.14 -6.97
CA VAL A 201 2.61 8.06 -5.85
C VAL A 201 2.71 9.54 -6.24
N ILE A 202 3.52 9.84 -7.26
CA ILE A 202 3.69 11.21 -7.79
C ILE A 202 2.36 11.80 -8.29
N TYR A 203 1.50 10.99 -8.91
CA TYR A 203 0.22 11.46 -9.42
C TYR A 203 -0.79 11.63 -8.29
N LYS A 204 -0.67 10.84 -7.21
CA LYS A 204 -1.47 10.99 -6.01
C LYS A 204 -1.14 12.30 -5.29
N ALA A 205 0.15 12.61 -5.14
CA ALA A 205 0.60 13.91 -4.61
C ALA A 205 0.07 15.09 -5.45
N ARG A 206 0.16 15.00 -6.79
CA ARG A 206 -0.42 16.01 -7.70
C ARG A 206 -1.92 16.19 -7.49
N ASN A 207 -2.68 15.09 -7.41
CA ASN A 207 -4.13 15.15 -7.25
C ASN A 207 -4.53 15.81 -5.92
N ILE A 208 -3.81 15.53 -4.83
CA ILE A 208 -4.02 16.22 -3.54
C ILE A 208 -3.78 17.72 -3.70
N GLY A 209 -2.67 18.11 -4.34
CA GLY A 209 -2.36 19.53 -4.58
C GLY A 209 -3.43 20.23 -5.43
N ASN A 210 -3.88 19.60 -6.51
CA ASN A 210 -4.89 20.16 -7.41
C ASN A 210 -6.26 20.31 -6.73
N TRP A 211 -6.64 19.35 -5.89
CA TRP A 211 -7.83 19.44 -5.05
C TRP A 211 -7.76 20.64 -4.09
N LEU A 212 -6.65 20.80 -3.38
CA LEU A 212 -6.49 21.86 -2.38
C LEU A 212 -6.37 23.25 -2.98
N VAL A 213 -5.73 23.39 -4.15
CA VAL A 213 -5.44 24.70 -4.76
C VAL A 213 -6.55 25.14 -5.71
N ASN A 214 -7.04 24.23 -6.56
CA ASN A 214 -7.98 24.56 -7.63
C ASN A 214 -9.41 24.06 -7.37
N GLY A 215 -9.63 23.27 -6.31
CA GLY A 215 -10.93 22.64 -6.06
C GLY A 215 -11.31 21.57 -7.08
N GLU A 216 -10.35 21.10 -7.88
CA GLU A 216 -10.59 20.09 -8.92
C GLU A 216 -10.65 18.69 -8.32
N ALA A 217 -11.70 17.95 -8.67
CA ALA A 217 -11.92 16.58 -8.20
C ALA A 217 -10.73 15.65 -8.54
N PRO A 218 -10.36 14.72 -7.64
CA PRO A 218 -9.28 13.77 -7.91
C PRO A 218 -9.63 12.82 -9.06
N THR A 219 -8.61 12.36 -9.80
CA THR A 219 -8.78 11.32 -10.82
C THR A 219 -9.00 9.95 -10.16
N PHE A 220 -10.15 9.33 -10.41
CA PHE A 220 -10.54 8.05 -9.82
C PHE A 220 -9.97 6.84 -10.59
N ILE A 221 -10.20 6.76 -11.90
CA ILE A 221 -9.85 5.58 -12.71
C ILE A 221 -8.59 5.88 -13.51
N TRP A 222 -7.52 5.13 -13.22
CA TRP A 222 -6.33 5.09 -14.07
C TRP A 222 -6.53 3.98 -15.10
N GLN A 223 -6.74 4.34 -16.37
CA GLN A 223 -6.57 3.37 -17.43
C GLN A 223 -5.07 3.14 -17.65
N ILE A 224 -4.62 1.91 -17.45
CA ILE A 224 -3.28 1.48 -17.84
C ILE A 224 -3.32 1.28 -19.35
N GLY A 225 -2.59 2.11 -20.10
CA GLY A 225 -2.50 2.05 -21.55
C GLY A 225 -1.21 2.71 -22.03
N ASN A 226 -0.76 2.36 -23.24
CA ASN A 226 0.31 3.09 -23.91
C ASN A 226 -0.16 4.53 -24.05
N GLY A 227 0.55 5.49 -23.42
CA GLY A 227 0.21 6.90 -23.50
C GLY A 227 -0.05 7.28 -24.95
N GLU A 228 -1.16 7.97 -25.22
CA GLU A 228 -1.49 8.41 -26.57
C GLU A 228 -0.27 9.11 -27.16
N LYS A 229 0.32 8.49 -28.19
CA LYS A 229 1.18 9.24 -29.10
C LYS A 229 0.25 10.24 -29.75
N THR A 230 0.25 11.48 -29.27
CA THR A 230 -0.22 12.59 -30.08
C THR A 230 0.51 12.48 -31.41
N ALA A 231 -0.26 12.21 -32.47
CA ALA A 231 0.25 12.26 -33.83
C ALA A 231 0.66 13.72 -34.08
N GLY A 232 1.97 13.98 -33.98
CA GLY A 232 2.60 15.18 -34.50
C GLY A 232 2.91 15.01 -35.98
#